data_AF-A0A831XM70-F1
#
_entry.id   AF-A0A831XM70-F1
#
_cell.length_a   1.000
_cell.length_b   1.000
_cell.length_c   1.000
_cell.angle_alpha   90.00
_cell.angle_beta   90.00
_cell.angle_gamma   90.00
#
_symmetry.space_group_name_H-M   'P 1'
#
loop_
_entity.id
_entity.type
_entity.pdbx_description
1 polymer ?
#
loop_
_entity_poly.entity_id
_entity_poly.type
_entity_poly.pdbx_seq_one_letter_code
_entity_poly.pdbx_strand_id
1 'polypeptide(L)'
;YVPWYRKRPREIRKWIDLSSWINGETGGYLRVCTEGRHGFETDYPTWLEADPPAFTPETRSGEHGSHIIEAIETGRIYRGYFNVVNRGIIGNLPADCIVEAPGYVDGNGLNMPLVGDLPLACAATCHASIQVQRMAVEAAVHGDVTLLKQAVLHDPLTAAVCNPPEIWQMVDEMLVAQAKWLPQYTGAVAKARKRLRASRPLGTQSTKGAARLKTRSVAEMKRGAKGKRVQ
;
A
#
# COMPACT_ATOMS: atom_id res chain seq x y z
N TYR A 1 2.74 8.51 4.31
CA TYR A 1 4.09 8.96 3.85
C TYR A 1 4.52 10.14 4.70
N VAL A 2 5.82 10.26 5.00
CA VAL A 2 6.34 11.27 5.91
C VAL A 2 7.34 12.19 5.18
N PRO A 3 6.90 13.33 4.61
CA PRO A 3 7.69 14.09 3.64
C PRO A 3 8.93 14.77 4.21
N TRP A 4 8.95 15.08 5.52
CA TRP A 4 10.06 15.80 6.15
C TRP A 4 11.36 14.99 6.17
N TYR A 5 11.31 13.65 6.24
CA TYR A 5 12.49 12.79 6.19
C TYR A 5 13.05 12.56 4.77
N ARG A 6 12.39 13.11 3.75
CA ARG A 6 12.68 12.81 2.33
C ARG A 6 13.04 14.03 1.48
N LYS A 7 13.36 15.17 2.11
CA LYS A 7 13.64 16.43 1.40
C LYS A 7 15.02 16.50 0.76
N ARG A 8 16.06 16.02 1.42
CA ARG A 8 17.46 16.22 0.99
C ARG A 8 18.13 14.88 0.70
N PRO A 9 18.49 14.57 -0.56
CA PRO A 9 19.06 13.26 -0.92
C PRO A 9 20.26 12.84 -0.07
N ARG A 10 21.13 13.79 0.31
CA ARG A 10 22.31 13.53 1.16
C ARG A 10 21.98 13.19 2.61
N GLU A 11 20.77 13.51 3.09
CA GLU A 11 20.33 13.29 4.47
C GLU A 11 19.39 12.09 4.61
N ILE A 12 18.76 11.63 3.52
CA ILE A 12 17.76 10.55 3.56
C ILE A 12 18.27 9.30 4.28
N ARG A 13 19.54 8.93 4.08
CA ARG A 13 20.14 7.75 4.72
C ARG A 13 20.30 7.85 6.24
N LYS A 14 20.08 9.03 6.84
CA LYS A 14 20.03 9.19 8.30
C LYS A 14 18.74 8.63 8.91
N TRP A 15 17.68 8.52 8.09
CA TRP A 15 16.33 8.17 8.54
C TRP A 15 15.82 6.86 7.96
N ILE A 16 16.49 6.33 6.93
CA ILE A 16 16.07 5.15 6.19
C ILE A 16 17.01 3.99 6.49
N ASP A 17 16.42 2.88 6.90
CA ASP A 17 17.09 1.59 7.02
C ASP A 17 16.75 0.71 5.81
N LEU A 18 17.75 -0.02 5.30
CA LEU A 18 17.61 -0.87 4.11
C LEU A 18 17.48 -2.36 4.46
N SER A 19 17.34 -2.73 5.74
CA SER A 19 17.13 -4.12 6.15
C SER A 19 15.75 -4.65 5.74
N SER A 20 14.75 -3.76 5.64
CA SER A 20 13.41 -4.07 5.14
C SER A 20 12.90 -2.96 4.23
N TRP A 21 12.14 -3.33 3.21
CA TRP A 21 11.59 -2.38 2.23
C TRP A 21 10.66 -1.34 2.86
N ILE A 22 9.95 -1.73 3.93
CA ILE A 22 8.97 -0.88 4.63
C ILE A 22 9.64 0.20 5.47
N ASN A 23 10.94 0.05 5.76
CA ASN A 23 11.73 1.02 6.53
C ASN A 23 12.14 2.26 5.69
N GLY A 24 11.47 2.45 4.56
CA GLY A 24 11.52 3.66 3.76
C GLY A 24 12.48 3.60 2.57
N GLU A 25 12.80 2.41 2.08
CA GLU A 25 13.50 2.24 0.81
C GLU A 25 12.79 2.99 -0.33
N THR A 26 13.56 3.71 -1.14
CA THR A 26 13.11 4.43 -2.33
C THR A 26 12.71 3.45 -3.42
N GLY A 27 11.40 3.27 -3.62
CA GLY A 27 10.86 2.27 -4.54
C GLY A 27 10.92 0.84 -3.97
N GLY A 28 11.07 0.67 -2.65
CA GLY A 28 11.18 -0.64 -2.02
C GLY A 28 9.95 -1.53 -2.25
N TYR A 29 8.75 -0.97 -2.14
CA TYR A 29 7.52 -1.73 -2.42
C TYR A 29 7.48 -2.23 -3.86
N LEU A 30 7.77 -1.37 -4.85
CA LEU A 30 7.84 -1.76 -6.27
C LEU A 30 8.89 -2.87 -6.49
N ARG A 31 10.06 -2.75 -5.87
CA ARG A 31 11.11 -3.77 -5.94
C ARG A 31 10.63 -5.11 -5.42
N VAL A 32 10.02 -5.13 -4.23
CA VAL A 32 9.51 -6.36 -3.59
C VAL A 32 8.38 -6.98 -4.41
N CYS A 33 7.44 -6.20 -4.93
CA CYS A 33 6.39 -6.71 -5.81
C CYS A 33 6.96 -7.29 -7.11
N THR A 34 7.98 -6.66 -7.69
CA THR A 34 8.64 -7.14 -8.91
C THR A 34 9.39 -8.44 -8.65
N GLU A 35 10.17 -8.50 -7.56
CA GLU A 35 10.86 -9.72 -7.11
C GLU A 35 9.87 -10.86 -6.80
N GLY A 36 8.78 -10.55 -6.10
CA GLY A 36 7.72 -11.50 -5.78
C GLY A 36 7.03 -12.05 -7.03
N ARG A 37 6.75 -11.18 -8.01
CA ARG A 37 6.21 -11.60 -9.31
C ARG A 37 7.17 -12.52 -10.06
N HIS A 38 8.45 -12.17 -10.14
CA HIS A 38 9.45 -13.01 -10.78
C HIS A 38 9.55 -14.39 -10.10
N GLY A 39 9.50 -14.43 -8.77
CA GLY A 39 9.48 -15.68 -8.02
C GLY A 39 8.22 -16.49 -8.31
N PHE A 40 7.05 -15.86 -8.30
CA PHE A 40 5.78 -16.51 -8.60
C PHE A 40 5.77 -17.12 -10.01
N GLU A 41 6.20 -16.38 -11.04
CA GLU A 41 6.25 -16.89 -12.42
C GLU A 41 7.15 -18.13 -12.56
N THR A 42 8.20 -18.26 -11.74
CA THR A 42 9.10 -19.43 -11.81
C THR A 42 8.77 -20.56 -10.87
N ASP A 43 8.21 -20.25 -9.70
CA ASP A 43 8.01 -21.23 -8.63
C ASP A 43 6.58 -21.78 -8.62
N TYR A 44 5.60 -21.04 -9.16
CA TYR A 44 4.20 -21.46 -9.21
C TYR A 44 3.97 -22.79 -9.94
N PRO A 45 4.57 -23.05 -11.13
CA PRO A 45 4.41 -24.36 -11.78
C PRO A 45 4.94 -25.51 -10.92
N THR A 46 6.08 -25.31 -10.26
CA THR A 46 6.64 -26.30 -9.33
C THR A 46 5.76 -26.51 -8.11
N TRP A 47 5.15 -25.46 -7.56
CA TRP A 47 4.19 -25.61 -6.44
C TRP A 47 2.91 -26.33 -6.84
N LEU A 48 2.47 -26.17 -8.09
CA LEU A 48 1.28 -26.83 -8.61
C LEU A 48 1.49 -28.34 -8.82
N GLU A 49 2.72 -28.75 -9.15
CA GLU A 49 3.12 -30.15 -9.31
C GLU A 49 3.51 -30.84 -8.00
N ALA A 50 3.91 -30.06 -6.99
CA ALA A 50 4.31 -30.59 -5.68
C ALA A 50 3.10 -31.04 -4.87
N ASP A 51 3.31 -32.01 -3.97
CA ASP A 51 2.31 -32.36 -2.97
C ASP A 51 1.97 -31.13 -2.11
N PRO A 52 0.69 -30.88 -1.80
CA PRO A 52 0.30 -29.76 -0.97
C PRO A 52 0.96 -29.91 0.41
N PRO A 53 1.47 -28.82 1.00
CA PRO A 53 2.06 -28.88 2.32
C PRO A 53 1.00 -29.32 3.35
N ALA A 54 1.43 -30.07 4.36
CA ALA A 54 0.56 -30.37 5.49
C ALA A 54 0.25 -29.07 6.26
N PHE A 55 -1.03 -28.70 6.30
CA PHE A 55 -1.51 -27.54 7.05
C PHE A 55 -1.83 -27.96 8.49
N THR A 56 -0.83 -27.92 9.37
CA THR A 56 -0.98 -28.23 10.79
C THR A 56 -0.96 -26.96 11.63
N PRO A 57 -1.43 -26.98 12.89
CA PRO A 57 -1.31 -25.83 13.78
C PRO A 57 0.13 -25.32 13.92
N GLU A 58 1.12 -26.20 13.87
CA GLU A 58 2.55 -25.88 14.01
C GLU A 58 3.15 -25.24 12.75
N THR A 59 2.59 -25.54 11.57
CA THR A 59 3.04 -25.00 10.27
C THR A 59 2.15 -23.88 9.73
N ARG A 60 1.12 -23.49 10.48
CA ARG A 60 0.19 -22.42 10.12
C ARG A 60 0.94 -21.10 9.92
N SER A 61 0.59 -20.36 8.87
CA SER A 61 1.15 -19.03 8.64
C SER A 61 0.65 -18.02 9.68
N GLY A 62 1.40 -16.92 9.85
CA GLY A 62 0.96 -15.80 10.70
C GLY A 62 -0.18 -14.96 10.10
N GLU A 63 -0.77 -15.38 8.98
CA GLU A 63 -1.87 -14.68 8.33
C GLU A 63 -3.14 -14.76 9.19
N HIS A 64 -3.72 -13.60 9.49
CA HIS A 64 -4.81 -13.46 10.46
C HIS A 64 -6.06 -14.29 10.12
N GLY A 65 -6.36 -14.51 8.83
CA GLY A 65 -7.62 -15.12 8.39
C GLY A 65 -7.92 -16.49 9.01
N SER A 66 -6.92 -17.38 9.06
CA SER A 66 -7.09 -18.72 9.65
C SER A 66 -7.36 -18.67 11.16
N HIS A 67 -6.70 -17.75 11.87
CA HIS A 67 -6.89 -17.54 13.30
C HIS A 67 -8.24 -16.89 13.63
N ILE A 68 -8.74 -15.99 12.77
CA ILE A 68 -10.07 -15.40 12.90
C ILE A 68 -11.14 -16.48 12.81
N ILE A 69 -11.05 -17.36 11.80
CA ILE A 69 -12.01 -18.46 11.62
C ILE A 69 -11.95 -19.41 12.81
N GLU A 70 -10.75 -19.85 13.23
CA GLU A 70 -10.59 -20.71 14.40
C GLU A 70 -11.20 -20.10 15.66
N ALA A 71 -11.02 -18.80 15.88
CA ALA A 71 -11.58 -18.11 17.04
C ALA A 71 -13.11 -18.11 17.07
N ILE A 72 -13.73 -17.90 15.91
CA ILE A 72 -15.20 -17.94 15.76
C ILE A 72 -15.72 -19.36 15.97
N GLU A 73 -15.10 -20.35 15.34
CA GLU A 73 -15.59 -21.74 15.35
C GLU A 73 -15.34 -22.46 16.69
N THR A 74 -14.24 -22.13 17.38
CA THR A 74 -13.81 -22.86 18.59
C THR A 74 -13.92 -22.06 19.88
N GLY A 75 -14.16 -20.74 19.80
CA GLY A 75 -14.09 -19.83 20.94
C GLY A 75 -12.67 -19.55 21.44
N ARG A 76 -11.62 -20.08 20.80
CA ARG A 76 -10.22 -19.78 21.15
C ARG A 76 -9.92 -18.32 20.81
N ILE A 77 -9.77 -17.48 21.83
CA ILE A 77 -9.55 -16.04 21.65
C ILE A 77 -8.31 -15.77 20.80
N TYR A 78 -8.49 -15.01 19.73
CA TYR A 78 -7.41 -14.49 18.89
C TYR A 78 -7.27 -12.99 19.07
N ARG A 79 -6.06 -12.50 19.32
CA ARG A 79 -5.75 -11.06 19.45
C ARG A 79 -4.96 -10.60 18.24
N GLY A 80 -5.32 -9.43 17.71
CA GLY A 80 -4.69 -8.88 16.52
C GLY A 80 -5.05 -7.43 16.30
N TYR A 81 -4.70 -6.92 15.12
CA TYR A 81 -5.10 -5.61 14.63
C TYR A 81 -6.07 -5.81 13.48
N PHE A 82 -7.18 -5.09 13.52
CA PHE A 82 -8.29 -5.30 12.58
C PHE A 82 -8.71 -3.98 11.95
N ASN A 83 -9.02 -4.05 10.66
CA ASN A 83 -9.53 -2.92 9.89
C ASN A 83 -11.06 -2.86 10.03
N VAL A 84 -11.58 -1.82 10.67
CA VAL A 84 -13.01 -1.61 10.93
C VAL A 84 -13.40 -0.15 10.73
N VAL A 85 -14.69 0.12 10.58
CA VAL A 85 -15.21 1.50 10.66
C VAL A 85 -14.98 2.02 12.07
N ASN A 86 -14.35 3.18 12.20
CA ASN A 86 -13.83 3.72 13.45
C ASN A 86 -14.89 3.78 14.56
N ARG A 87 -16.06 4.36 14.31
CA ARG A 87 -17.17 4.49 15.29
C ARG A 87 -16.72 4.94 16.69
N GLY A 88 -15.66 5.76 16.77
CA GLY A 88 -15.11 6.27 18.03
C GLY A 88 -14.07 5.39 18.72
N ILE A 89 -13.63 4.27 18.11
CA ILE A 89 -12.51 3.44 18.61
C ILE A 89 -11.29 4.33 18.86
N ILE A 90 -10.95 5.15 17.87
CA ILE A 90 -9.97 6.23 17.99
C ILE A 90 -10.74 7.56 18.06
N GLY A 91 -10.68 8.21 19.23
CA GLY A 91 -11.58 9.31 19.59
C GLY A 91 -11.41 10.57 18.74
N ASN A 92 -10.18 10.89 18.33
CA ASN A 92 -9.86 12.09 17.57
C ASN A 92 -9.65 11.86 16.07
N LEU A 93 -10.18 10.74 15.53
CA LEU A 93 -10.32 10.49 14.08
C LEU A 93 -11.80 10.46 13.68
N PRO A 94 -12.15 10.70 12.39
CA PRO A 94 -13.54 10.68 11.93
C PRO A 94 -14.20 9.32 12.22
N ALA A 95 -15.48 9.34 12.59
CA ALA A 95 -16.19 8.11 12.99
C ALA A 95 -16.46 7.14 11.83
N ASP A 96 -16.44 7.64 10.60
CA ASP A 96 -16.75 6.90 9.38
C ASP A 96 -15.52 6.34 8.65
N CYS A 97 -14.30 6.76 9.04
CA CYS A 97 -13.09 6.24 8.40
C CYS A 97 -12.80 4.80 8.81
N ILE A 98 -12.09 4.06 7.97
CA ILE A 98 -11.53 2.76 8.37
C ILE A 98 -10.28 3.02 9.20
N VAL A 99 -10.21 2.37 10.36
CA VAL A 99 -9.02 2.34 11.23
C VAL A 99 -8.54 0.91 11.38
N GLU A 100 -7.24 0.75 11.50
CA GLU A 100 -6.62 -0.48 11.95
C GLU A 100 -6.26 -0.31 13.43
N ALA A 101 -6.92 -1.07 14.30
CA ALA A 101 -6.81 -0.92 15.75
C ALA A 101 -6.71 -2.30 16.44
N PRO A 102 -6.14 -2.38 17.66
CA PRO A 102 -6.09 -3.62 18.41
C PRO A 102 -7.51 -4.10 18.75
N GLY A 103 -7.74 -5.39 18.60
CA GLY A 103 -9.01 -6.04 18.95
C GLY A 103 -8.81 -7.51 19.27
N TYR A 104 -9.92 -8.21 19.47
CA TYR A 104 -9.89 -9.66 19.61
C TYR A 104 -11.11 -10.30 18.95
N VAL A 105 -10.94 -11.55 18.52
CA VAL A 105 -12.01 -12.39 18.00
C VAL A 105 -12.22 -13.55 18.97
N ASP A 106 -13.48 -13.84 19.26
CA ASP A 106 -13.92 -14.99 20.03
C ASP A 106 -15.17 -15.61 19.39
N GLY A 107 -15.85 -16.53 20.09
CA GLY A 107 -17.06 -17.19 19.59
C GLY A 107 -18.25 -16.24 19.35
N ASN A 108 -18.20 -14.99 19.84
CA ASN A 108 -19.20 -13.96 19.57
C ASN A 108 -18.82 -13.06 18.38
N GLY A 109 -17.62 -13.25 17.80
CA GLY A 109 -17.12 -12.49 16.68
C GLY A 109 -16.05 -11.47 17.05
N LEU A 110 -15.93 -10.42 16.24
CA LEU A 110 -14.91 -9.38 16.39
C LEU A 110 -15.32 -8.33 17.43
N ASN A 111 -14.42 -8.09 18.39
CA ASN A 111 -14.58 -7.13 19.47
C ASN A 111 -13.49 -6.06 19.38
N MET A 112 -13.89 -4.79 19.37
CA MET A 112 -13.00 -3.63 19.23
C MET A 112 -13.09 -2.73 20.46
N PRO A 113 -12.09 -2.75 21.36
CA PRO A 113 -12.02 -1.83 22.49
C PRO A 113 -11.85 -0.37 22.05
N LEU A 114 -12.29 0.56 22.89
CA LEU A 114 -11.94 1.97 22.72
C LEU A 114 -10.44 2.17 23.00
N VAL A 115 -9.74 2.75 22.04
CA VAL A 115 -8.32 3.15 22.16
C VAL A 115 -8.23 4.55 22.79
N GLY A 116 -9.17 5.43 22.47
CA GLY A 116 -9.15 6.84 22.88
C GLY A 116 -8.40 7.71 21.87
N ASP A 117 -7.90 8.85 22.33
CA ASP A 117 -7.25 9.82 21.46
C ASP A 117 -5.81 9.43 21.14
N LEU A 118 -5.44 9.52 19.86
CA LEU A 118 -4.03 9.44 19.47
C LEU A 118 -3.30 10.72 19.89
N PRO A 119 -1.98 10.65 20.13
CA PRO A 119 -1.15 11.85 20.20
C PRO A 119 -1.37 12.76 19.00
N LEU A 120 -1.36 14.07 19.23
CA LEU A 120 -1.74 15.08 18.23
C LEU A 120 -1.02 14.91 16.87
N ALA A 121 0.28 14.62 16.89
CA ALA A 121 1.08 14.43 15.68
C ALA A 121 0.65 13.17 14.88
N CYS A 122 0.27 12.10 15.57
CA CYS A 122 -0.24 10.87 14.95
C CYS A 122 -1.61 11.14 14.32
N ALA A 123 -2.53 11.75 15.07
CA ALA A 123 -3.85 12.11 14.56
C ALA A 123 -3.76 13.00 13.31
N ALA A 124 -2.91 14.03 13.32
CA ALA A 124 -2.71 14.91 12.17
C ALA A 124 -2.22 14.16 10.91
N THR A 125 -1.31 13.20 11.08
CA THR A 125 -0.80 12.37 9.98
C THR A 125 -1.88 11.45 9.41
N CYS A 126 -2.68 10.85 10.30
CA CYS A 126 -3.82 10.01 9.92
C CYS A 126 -4.87 10.83 9.17
N HIS A 127 -5.26 12.01 9.68
CA HIS A 127 -6.23 12.90 9.04
C HIS A 127 -5.85 13.25 7.61
N ALA A 128 -4.59 13.60 7.35
CA ALA A 128 -4.12 13.89 6.00
C ALA A 128 -4.34 12.70 5.05
N SER A 129 -4.05 11.48 5.51
CA SER A 129 -4.23 10.25 4.72
C SER A 129 -5.71 9.92 4.50
N ILE A 130 -6.54 10.09 5.54
CA ILE A 130 -8.00 9.87 5.49
C ILE A 130 -8.65 10.78 4.45
N GLN A 131 -8.28 12.06 4.39
CA GLN A 131 -8.87 12.99 3.42
C GLN A 131 -8.49 12.64 1.98
N VAL A 132 -7.25 12.20 1.74
CA VAL A 132 -6.82 11.70 0.41
C VAL A 132 -7.63 10.47 0.00
N GLN A 133 -7.79 9.50 0.90
CA GLN A 133 -8.57 8.29 0.66
C GLN A 133 -10.04 8.62 0.39
N ARG A 134 -10.63 9.53 1.16
CA ARG A 134 -12.02 9.97 0.98
C ARG A 134 -12.22 10.58 -0.40
N MET A 135 -11.39 11.54 -0.79
CA MET A 135 -11.47 12.13 -2.14
C MET A 135 -11.27 11.08 -3.24
N ALA A 136 -10.34 10.14 -3.05
CA ALA A 136 -10.07 9.08 -4.02
C ALA A 136 -11.28 8.13 -4.20
N VAL A 137 -11.95 7.75 -3.10
CA VAL A 137 -13.15 6.91 -3.14
C VAL A 137 -14.30 7.64 -3.81
N GLU A 138 -14.60 8.88 -3.38
CA GLU A 138 -15.66 9.71 -3.98
C GLU A 138 -15.45 9.90 -5.48
N ALA A 139 -14.22 10.24 -5.87
CA ALA A 139 -13.86 10.34 -7.27
C ALA A 139 -14.05 9.01 -8.00
N ALA A 140 -13.57 7.90 -7.43
CA ALA A 140 -13.68 6.58 -8.05
C ALA A 140 -15.15 6.15 -8.24
N VAL A 141 -16.00 6.35 -7.25
CA VAL A 141 -17.43 5.98 -7.31
C VAL A 141 -18.17 6.83 -8.34
N HIS A 142 -17.92 8.14 -8.38
CA HIS A 142 -18.67 9.07 -9.23
C HIS A 142 -18.03 9.34 -10.60
N GLY A 143 -16.84 8.82 -10.88
CA GLY A 143 -16.10 9.12 -12.12
C GLY A 143 -15.60 10.56 -12.19
N ASP A 144 -15.44 11.24 -11.06
CA ASP A 144 -15.00 12.64 -11.00
C ASP A 144 -13.47 12.74 -11.15
N VAL A 145 -13.04 13.02 -12.38
CA VAL A 145 -11.62 13.20 -12.70
C VAL A 145 -11.00 14.43 -12.03
N THR A 146 -11.78 15.46 -11.72
CA THR A 146 -11.26 16.66 -11.05
C THR A 146 -10.96 16.33 -9.60
N LEU A 147 -11.89 15.68 -8.90
CA LEU A 147 -11.69 15.24 -7.52
C LEU A 147 -10.58 14.19 -7.42
N LEU A 148 -10.46 13.28 -8.40
CA LEU A 148 -9.34 12.35 -8.48
C LEU A 148 -8.00 13.08 -8.54
N LYS A 149 -7.91 14.10 -9.38
CA LYS A 149 -6.72 14.93 -9.51
C LYS A 149 -6.41 15.70 -8.22
N GLN A 150 -7.42 16.26 -7.57
CA GLN A 150 -7.27 16.91 -6.26
C GLN A 150 -6.81 15.92 -5.18
N ALA A 151 -7.33 14.68 -5.15
CA ALA A 151 -6.86 13.65 -4.22
C ALA A 151 -5.35 13.42 -4.35
N VAL A 152 -4.86 13.36 -5.59
CA VAL A 152 -3.43 13.16 -5.87
C VAL A 152 -2.60 14.43 -5.58
N LEU A 153 -3.15 15.65 -5.68
CA LEU A 153 -2.46 16.86 -5.17
C LEU A 153 -2.24 16.80 -3.66
N HIS A 154 -3.21 16.26 -2.92
CA HIS A 154 -3.16 16.20 -1.46
C HIS A 154 -2.35 15.03 -0.92
N ASP A 155 -1.99 14.04 -1.77
CA ASP A 155 -1.10 12.96 -1.37
C ASP A 155 0.28 13.52 -0.97
N PRO A 156 0.76 13.26 0.27
CA PRO A 156 2.01 13.84 0.76
C PRO A 156 3.27 13.44 -0.02
N LEU A 157 3.29 12.26 -0.67
CA LEU A 157 4.41 11.86 -1.52
C LEU A 157 4.37 12.64 -2.81
N THR A 158 3.23 12.63 -3.50
CA THR A 158 3.07 13.31 -4.78
C THR A 158 3.30 14.82 -4.65
N ALA A 159 2.71 15.46 -3.64
CA ALA A 159 2.93 16.89 -3.35
C ALA A 159 4.39 17.23 -3.01
N ALA A 160 5.16 16.27 -2.52
CA ALA A 160 6.56 16.49 -2.19
C ALA A 160 7.51 16.36 -3.39
N VAL A 161 7.09 15.67 -4.46
CA VAL A 161 7.98 15.31 -5.58
C VAL A 161 7.55 15.88 -6.93
N CYS A 162 6.28 16.23 -7.10
CA CYS A 162 5.71 16.76 -8.35
C CYS A 162 5.09 18.15 -8.14
N ASN A 163 5.05 18.95 -9.22
CA ASN A 163 4.25 20.16 -9.33
C ASN A 163 2.85 19.88 -9.94
N PRO A 164 1.89 20.81 -9.88
CA PRO A 164 0.52 20.54 -10.33
C PRO A 164 0.39 20.08 -11.81
N PRO A 165 1.09 20.68 -12.80
CA PRO A 165 1.10 20.16 -14.17
C PRO A 165 1.60 18.72 -14.31
N GLU A 166 2.68 18.36 -13.61
CA GLU A 166 3.21 16.99 -13.57
C GLU A 166 2.19 16.01 -12.99
N ILE A 167 1.51 16.40 -11.91
CA ILE A 167 0.46 15.60 -11.29
C ILE A 167 -0.70 15.40 -12.28
N TRP A 168 -1.07 16.43 -13.03
CA TRP A 168 -2.21 16.36 -13.96
C TRP A 168 -1.93 15.41 -15.11
N GLN A 169 -0.71 15.42 -15.62
CA GLN A 169 -0.27 14.52 -16.67
C GLN A 169 -0.13 13.09 -16.13
N MET A 170 0.43 12.90 -14.93
CA MET A 170 0.56 11.59 -14.28
C MET A 170 -0.82 10.93 -14.07
N VAL A 171 -1.83 11.68 -13.60
CA VAL A 171 -3.19 11.14 -13.45
C VAL A 171 -3.80 10.76 -14.80
N ASP A 172 -3.55 11.54 -15.86
CA ASP A 172 -3.99 11.20 -17.21
C ASP A 172 -3.35 9.90 -17.70
N GLU A 173 -2.05 9.69 -17.45
CA GLU A 173 -1.35 8.45 -17.77
C GLU A 173 -1.94 7.26 -17.01
N MET A 174 -2.20 7.41 -15.70
CA MET A 174 -2.80 6.37 -14.87
C MET A 174 -4.21 6.00 -15.34
N LEU A 175 -5.05 7.00 -15.68
CA LEU A 175 -6.40 6.76 -16.22
C LEU A 175 -6.33 5.97 -17.53
N VAL A 176 -5.40 6.31 -18.42
CA VAL A 176 -5.22 5.60 -19.69
C VAL A 176 -4.72 4.18 -19.48
N ALA A 177 -3.76 3.98 -18.57
CA ALA A 177 -3.21 2.66 -18.24
C ALA A 177 -4.26 1.75 -17.58
N GLN A 178 -5.16 2.30 -16.77
CA GLN A 178 -6.18 1.57 -16.03
C GLN A 178 -7.56 1.59 -16.70
N ALA A 179 -7.66 2.07 -17.95
CA ALA A 179 -8.94 2.28 -18.64
C ALA A 179 -9.85 1.04 -18.67
N LYS A 180 -9.27 -0.17 -18.75
CA LYS A 180 -10.02 -1.45 -18.71
C LYS A 180 -10.78 -1.64 -17.39
N TRP A 181 -10.24 -1.13 -16.30
CA TRP A 181 -10.73 -1.35 -14.94
C TRP A 181 -11.54 -0.16 -14.39
N LEU A 182 -11.58 0.95 -15.12
CA LEU A 182 -12.22 2.21 -14.72
C LEU A 182 -13.32 2.62 -15.72
N PRO A 183 -14.37 1.80 -15.92
CA PRO A 183 -15.40 2.05 -16.94
C PRO A 183 -16.16 3.37 -16.72
N GLN A 184 -16.36 3.79 -15.48
CA GLN A 184 -16.98 5.07 -15.11
C GLN A 184 -16.19 6.29 -15.59
N TYR A 185 -14.90 6.12 -15.92
CA TYR A 185 -14.03 7.17 -16.44
C TYR A 185 -13.92 7.20 -17.96
N THR A 186 -14.73 6.44 -18.72
CA THR A 186 -14.59 6.32 -20.19
C THR A 186 -14.45 7.68 -20.91
N GLY A 187 -15.31 8.66 -20.57
CA GLY A 187 -15.22 10.01 -21.13
C GLY A 187 -13.95 10.78 -20.71
N ALA A 188 -13.52 10.63 -19.45
CA ALA A 188 -12.28 11.22 -18.95
C ALA A 188 -11.04 10.59 -19.59
N VAL A 189 -11.04 9.28 -19.82
CA VAL A 189 -9.98 8.53 -20.50
C VAL A 189 -9.82 9.02 -21.94
N ALA A 190 -10.91 9.22 -22.69
CA ALA A 190 -10.84 9.75 -24.04
C ALA A 190 -10.19 11.14 -24.08
N LYS A 191 -10.57 12.03 -23.14
CA LYS A 191 -9.97 13.36 -22.99
C LYS A 191 -8.49 13.28 -22.56
N ALA A 192 -8.14 12.36 -21.65
CA ALA A 192 -6.76 12.11 -21.22
C ALA A 192 -5.87 11.66 -22.39
N ARG A 193 -6.34 10.69 -23.21
CA ARG A 193 -5.62 10.27 -24.42
C ARG A 193 -5.37 11.43 -25.38
N LYS A 194 -6.35 12.33 -25.55
CA LYS A 194 -6.18 13.52 -26.40
C LYS A 194 -5.12 14.47 -25.84
N ARG A 195 -5.16 14.77 -24.54
CA ARG A 195 -4.18 15.64 -23.87
C ARG A 195 -2.77 15.07 -23.98
N LEU A 196 -2.58 13.78 -23.65
CA LEU A 196 -1.28 13.13 -23.71
C LEU A 196 -0.66 13.10 -25.11
N ARG A 197 -1.47 12.94 -26.17
CA ARG A 197 -0.97 13.04 -27.56
C ARG A 197 -0.55 14.46 -27.95
N ALA A 198 -1.17 15.47 -27.35
CA ALA A 198 -0.92 16.88 -27.67
C ALA A 198 0.19 17.51 -26.81
N SER A 199 0.53 16.92 -25.68
CA SER A 199 1.53 17.43 -24.74
C SER A 199 2.82 16.61 -24.80
N ARG A 200 3.97 17.27 -24.68
CA ARG A 200 5.23 16.59 -24.37
C ARG A 200 5.18 16.03 -22.94
N PRO A 201 5.76 14.85 -22.67
CA PRO A 201 5.98 14.39 -21.30
C PRO A 201 6.77 15.43 -20.51
N LEU A 202 6.20 15.94 -19.43
CA LEU A 202 6.86 16.84 -18.49
C LEU A 202 8.00 16.12 -17.76
N GLY A 203 7.81 14.81 -17.56
CA GLY A 203 8.78 13.93 -16.91
C GLY A 203 8.92 14.24 -15.42
N THR A 204 9.58 13.34 -14.72
CA THR A 204 10.11 13.58 -13.37
C THR A 204 11.63 13.63 -13.45
N GLN A 205 12.28 14.21 -12.44
CA GLN A 205 13.75 14.22 -12.39
C GLN A 205 14.32 12.80 -12.54
N SER A 206 15.29 12.62 -13.45
CA SER A 206 16.00 11.34 -13.60
C SER A 206 16.94 11.14 -12.41
N THR A 207 16.50 10.36 -11.43
CA THR A 207 17.28 10.02 -10.24
C THR A 207 17.18 8.53 -9.91
N LYS A 208 18.27 7.95 -9.42
CA LYS A 208 18.27 6.58 -8.89
C LYS A 208 17.60 6.49 -7.51
N GLY A 209 17.33 7.62 -6.86
CA GLY A 209 16.87 7.67 -5.46
C GLY A 209 18.03 7.53 -4.46
N ALA A 210 17.88 8.13 -3.28
CA ALA A 210 18.97 8.23 -2.30
C ALA A 210 19.22 6.93 -1.50
N ALA A 211 18.16 6.17 -1.20
CA ALA A 211 18.24 4.94 -0.41
C ALA A 211 17.45 3.84 -1.15
N ARG A 212 18.11 3.10 -2.06
CA ARG A 212 17.48 2.12 -2.94
C ARG A 212 18.36 0.88 -3.05
N LEU A 213 17.74 -0.30 -3.03
CA LEU A 213 18.39 -1.55 -3.42
C LEU A 213 18.09 -1.86 -4.89
N LYS A 214 18.99 -2.63 -5.50
CA LYS A 214 18.76 -3.16 -6.85
C LYS A 214 17.71 -4.27 -6.78
N THR A 215 16.75 -4.25 -7.71
CA THR A 215 15.85 -5.39 -7.93
C THR A 215 16.67 -6.62 -8.31
N ARG A 216 16.51 -7.68 -7.53
CA ARG A 216 17.21 -8.95 -7.76
C ARG A 216 16.58 -9.71 -8.93
N SER A 217 17.45 -10.35 -9.71
CA SER A 217 17.07 -11.36 -10.70
C SER A 217 16.64 -12.66 -10.01
N VAL A 218 15.91 -13.51 -10.74
CA VAL A 218 15.55 -14.86 -10.26
C VAL A 218 16.78 -15.65 -9.79
N ALA A 219 17.88 -15.60 -10.54
CA ALA A 219 19.12 -16.31 -10.19
C ALA A 219 19.72 -15.81 -8.87
N GLU A 220 19.72 -14.49 -8.64
CA GLU A 220 20.18 -13.90 -7.38
C GLU A 220 19.27 -14.30 -6.20
N MET A 221 17.96 -14.33 -6.40
CA MET A 221 17.00 -14.74 -5.38
C MET A 221 17.13 -16.22 -5.00
N LYS A 222 17.27 -17.11 -6.00
CA LYS A 222 17.46 -18.56 -5.77
C LYS A 222 18.76 -18.87 -5.00
N ARG A 223 19.84 -18.12 -5.27
CA ARG A 223 21.09 -18.22 -4.48
C ARG A 223 20.90 -17.78 -3.03
N GLY A 224 20.17 -16.70 -2.79
CA GLY A 224 19.88 -16.19 -1.44
C GLY A 224 18.96 -17.10 -0.62
N ALA A 225 17.98 -17.75 -1.26
CA ALA A 225 17.07 -18.68 -0.58
C ALA A 225 17.78 -19.96 -0.11
N LYS A 226 18.76 -20.47 -0.87
CA LYS A 226 19.59 -21.61 -0.47
C LYS A 226 20.44 -21.32 0.77
N GLY A 227 20.92 -20.08 0.95
CA GLY A 227 21.70 -19.68 2.12
C GLY A 227 20.88 -19.54 3.42
N LYS A 228 19.58 -19.27 3.34
CA LYS A 228 18.68 -19.14 4.51
C LYS A 228 18.10 -20.46 5.03
N ARG A 229 18.17 -21.54 4.25
CA ARG A 229 17.73 -22.89 4.67
C ARG A 229 18.79 -23.66 5.47
N VAL A 230 19.96 -23.07 5.72
CA VAL A 230 21.12 -23.70 6.40
C VAL A 230 21.36 -23.11 7.81
N GLN A 231 20.37 -22.41 8.38
CA GLN A 231 20.38 -21.98 9.78
C GLN A 231 19.08 -22.37 10.47
#